data_AF-A0A7X9HEW6-F1
#
_entry.id   AF-A0A7X9HEW6-F1
#
_cell.length_a   1.000
_cell.length_b   1.000
_cell.length_c   1.000
_cell.angle_alpha   90.00
_cell.angle_beta   90.00
_cell.angle_gamma   90.00
#
_symmetry.space_group_name_H-M   'P 1'
#
loop_
_entity.id
_entity.type
_entity.pdbx_description
1 polymer ?
#
loop_
_entity_poly.entity_id
_entity_poly.type
_entity_poly.pdbx_seq_one_letter_code
_entity_poly.pdbx_strand_id
1 'polypeptide(L)'
;GGYLIALTSVYIPMGTFTQTLLDAFTFNDLLVTITKSIIYGVLIPLICCYYGLKPKSSFEIPIFVSKAVIRTLLIIFIINAVISVLFYF
;
A
#
# COMPACT_ATOMS: atom_id res chain seq x y z
N GLY A 1 -16.02 8.42 0.99
CA GLY A 1 -15.64 9.30 -0.14
C GLY A 1 -16.48 8.99 -1.37
N GLY A 2 -16.11 7.95 -2.12
CA GLY A 2 -16.75 7.61 -3.42
C GLY A 2 -18.27 7.43 -3.39
N TYR A 3 -18.82 6.81 -2.34
CA TYR A 3 -20.28 6.64 -2.20
C TYR A 3 -21.04 7.97 -2.11
N LEU A 4 -20.50 8.97 -1.40
CA LEU A 4 -21.10 10.31 -1.28
C LEU A 4 -21.06 11.05 -2.63
N ILE A 5 -20.00 10.85 -3.41
CA ILE A 5 -19.82 11.48 -4.72
C ILE A 5 -20.75 10.82 -5.76
N ALA A 6 -20.93 9.49 -5.71
CA ALA A 6 -21.86 8.76 -6.58
C ALA A 6 -23.32 9.14 -6.31
N LEU A 7 -23.66 9.41 -5.05
CA LEU A 7 -24.96 9.96 -4.63
C LEU A 7 -25.21 11.35 -5.23
N THR A 8 -24.21 12.23 -5.21
CA THR A 8 -24.32 13.60 -5.73
C THR A 8 -24.27 13.67 -7.26
N SER A 9 -23.58 12.74 -7.93
CA SER A 9 -23.32 12.85 -9.38
C SER A 9 -24.23 12.03 -10.29
N VAL A 10 -24.77 10.87 -9.86
CA VAL A 10 -25.47 9.94 -10.79
C VAL A 10 -26.80 9.38 -10.25
N TYR A 11 -27.20 9.67 -9.00
CA TYR A 11 -28.48 9.18 -8.44
C TYR A 11 -28.67 7.65 -8.59
N ILE A 12 -27.59 6.88 -8.44
CA ILE A 12 -27.64 5.43 -8.53
C ILE A 12 -28.18 4.87 -7.22
N PRO A 13 -29.25 4.05 -7.23
CA PRO A 13 -29.78 3.43 -6.02
C PRO A 13 -28.70 2.56 -5.34
N MET A 14 -28.70 2.58 -4.01
CA MET A 14 -27.69 1.99 -3.12
C MET A 14 -27.38 0.52 -3.46
N GLY A 15 -28.39 -0.24 -3.91
CA GLY A 15 -28.25 -1.65 -4.29
C GLY A 15 -27.49 -1.91 -5.60
N THR A 16 -27.61 -1.02 -6.60
CA THR A 16 -26.91 -1.20 -7.88
C THR A 16 -25.44 -0.80 -7.78
N PHE A 17 -25.12 0.19 -6.94
CA PHE A 17 -23.74 0.61 -6.67
C PHE A 17 -22.95 -0.46 -5.90
N THR A 18 -23.56 -1.13 -4.92
CA THR A 18 -22.90 -2.23 -4.20
C THR A 18 -22.72 -3.46 -5.08
N GLN A 19 -23.69 -3.78 -5.95
CA GLN A 19 -23.56 -4.88 -6.92
C GLN A 19 -22.45 -4.63 -7.94
N THR A 20 -22.37 -3.42 -8.53
CA THR A 20 -21.27 -3.09 -9.46
C THR A 20 -19.91 -3.02 -8.79
N LEU A 21 -19.83 -2.60 -7.52
CA LEU A 21 -18.58 -2.71 -6.75
C LEU A 21 -18.21 -4.18 -6.51
N LEU A 22 -19.15 -5.02 -6.10
CA LEU A 22 -18.90 -6.44 -5.87
C LEU A 22 -18.53 -7.19 -7.16
N ASP A 23 -19.13 -6.84 -8.30
CA ASP A 23 -18.75 -7.39 -9.61
C ASP A 23 -17.39 -6.87 -10.09
N ALA A 24 -17.02 -5.63 -9.74
CA ALA A 24 -15.71 -5.07 -10.08
C ALA A 24 -14.58 -5.61 -9.21
N PHE A 25 -14.87 -6.01 -7.96
CA PHE A 25 -13.90 -6.62 -7.05
C PHE A 25 -13.89 -8.15 -7.23
N THR A 26 -12.93 -8.64 -8.01
CA THR A 26 -12.72 -10.10 -8.10
C THR A 26 -12.09 -10.60 -6.80
N PHE A 27 -12.48 -11.80 -6.32
CA PHE A 27 -11.88 -12.44 -5.12
C PHE A 27 -10.34 -12.51 -5.17
N ASN A 28 -9.78 -12.60 -6.39
CA ASN A 28 -8.33 -12.60 -6.62
C ASN A 28 -7.69 -11.25 -6.23
N ASP A 29 -8.32 -10.12 -6.58
CA ASP A 29 -7.82 -8.78 -6.25
C ASP A 29 -7.74 -8.56 -4.73
N LEU A 30 -8.71 -9.11 -4.00
CA LEU A 30 -8.74 -9.06 -2.53
C LEU A 30 -7.58 -9.86 -1.92
N LEU A 31 -7.35 -11.08 -2.41
CA LEU A 31 -6.24 -11.94 -1.97
C LEU A 31 -4.87 -11.31 -2.25
N VAL A 32 -4.69 -10.71 -3.43
CA VAL A 32 -3.46 -9.99 -3.80
C VAL A 32 -3.22 -8.80 -2.89
N THR A 33 -4.26 -8.01 -2.63
CA THR A 33 -4.18 -6.82 -1.77
C THR A 33 -3.83 -7.18 -0.34
N ILE A 34 -4.45 -8.23 0.23
CA ILE A 34 -4.15 -8.72 1.58
C ILE A 34 -2.70 -9.21 1.67
N THR A 35 -2.27 -10.05 0.73
CA THR A 35 -0.90 -10.59 0.70
C THR A 35 0.13 -9.46 0.61
N LYS A 36 -0.10 -8.50 -0.28
CA LYS A 36 0.75 -7.33 -0.48
C LYS A 36 0.83 -6.45 0.77
N SER A 37 -0.29 -6.25 1.46
CA SER A 37 -0.37 -5.50 2.72
C SER A 37 0.45 -6.16 3.84
N ILE A 38 0.36 -7.49 3.98
CA ILE A 38 1.14 -8.24 4.98
C ILE A 38 2.64 -8.13 4.69
N ILE A 39 3.05 -8.28 3.43
CA ILE A 39 4.45 -8.13 3.00
C ILE A 39 4.97 -6.76 3.42
N TYR A 40 4.25 -5.67 3.10
CA TYR A 40 4.67 -4.32 3.48
C TYR A 40 4.67 -4.09 4.98
N GLY A 41 3.68 -4.64 5.70
CA GLY A 41 3.57 -4.54 7.15
C GLY A 41 4.78 -5.12 7.90
N VAL A 42 5.45 -6.13 7.34
CA VAL A 42 6.66 -6.73 7.92
C VAL A 42 7.95 -6.08 7.38
N LEU A 43 8.00 -5.76 6.10
CA LEU A 43 9.21 -5.21 5.45
C LEU A 43 9.56 -3.81 5.97
N ILE A 44 8.56 -2.95 6.18
CA ILE A 44 8.76 -1.57 6.68
C ILE A 44 9.46 -1.56 8.04
N PRO A 45 8.91 -2.19 9.10
CA PRO A 45 9.53 -2.14 10.42
C PRO A 45 10.90 -2.83 10.42
N LEU A 46 11.08 -3.89 9.64
CA LEU A 46 12.38 -4.57 9.53
C LEU A 46 13.48 -3.62 8.99
N ILE A 47 13.19 -2.88 7.91
CA ILE A 47 14.14 -1.90 7.36
C ILE A 47 14.38 -0.76 8.35
N CYS A 48 13.32 -0.23 8.97
CA CYS A 48 13.43 0.84 9.95
C CYS A 48 14.30 0.43 11.17
N CYS A 49 14.09 -0.77 11.72
CA CYS A 49 14.91 -1.30 12.81
C CYS A 49 16.38 -1.47 12.38
N TYR A 50 16.63 -1.98 11.17
CA TYR A 50 17.98 -2.16 10.66
C TYR A 50 18.75 -0.83 10.52
N TYR A 51 18.10 0.21 9.99
CA TYR A 51 18.74 1.53 9.86
C TYR A 51 18.78 2.31 11.18
N GLY A 52 17.85 2.06 12.10
CA GLY A 52 17.82 2.66 13.44
C GLY A 52 18.91 2.16 14.38
N LEU A 53 19.46 0.95 14.15
CA LEU A 53 20.54 0.35 14.96
C LEU A 53 21.96 0.69 14.46
N LYS A 54 22.09 1.32 13.28
CA LYS A 54 23.38 1.72 12.71
C LYS A 54 23.99 3.07 13.16
N PRO A 55 23.27 4.05 13.72
CA PRO A 55 23.87 5.35 14.02
C PRO A 55 24.86 5.23 15.17
N LYS A 56 26.05 5.84 15.02
CA LYS A 56 27.09 5.87 16.05
C LYS A 56 27.08 7.15 16.88
N SER A 57 26.39 8.20 16.40
CA SER A 57 26.27 9.50 17.07
C SER A 57 24.85 10.05 16.99
N SER A 58 24.42 10.77 18.03
CA SER A 58 23.06 11.32 18.15
C SER A 58 22.70 12.32 17.05
N PHE A 59 23.69 12.98 16.45
CA PHE A 59 23.49 13.93 15.34
C PHE A 59 23.17 13.24 14.01
N GLU A 60 23.54 11.97 13.87
CA GLU A 60 23.34 11.23 12.62
C GLU A 60 21.96 10.57 12.55
N ILE A 61 21.26 10.42 13.69
CA ILE A 61 19.95 9.76 13.79
C ILE A 61 18.94 10.29 12.75
N PRO A 62 18.66 11.61 12.65
CA PRO A 62 17.68 12.12 11.67
C PRO A 62 18.10 11.92 10.21
N ILE A 63 19.41 11.90 9.91
CA ILE A 63 19.94 11.65 8.57
C ILE A 63 19.75 10.18 8.17
N PHE A 64 20.02 9.25 9.09
CA PHE A 64 19.80 7.81 8.85
C PHE A 64 18.32 7.46 8.74
N VAL A 65 17.44 8.09 9.54
CA VAL A 65 15.99 7.90 9.46
C VAL A 65 15.45 8.34 8.09
N SER A 66 15.83 9.54 7.61
CA SER A 66 15.40 10.02 6.29
C SER A 66 15.86 9.09 5.17
N LYS A 67 17.12 8.62 5.22
CA LYS A 67 17.65 7.64 4.26
C LYS A 67 16.91 6.31 4.30
N ALA A 68 16.55 5.83 5.50
CA ALA A 68 15.78 4.61 5.68
C ALA A 68 14.40 4.73 5.04
N VAL A 69 13.68 5.83 5.31
CA VAL A 69 12.33 6.07 4.75
C VAL A 69 12.37 6.09 3.23
N ILE A 70 13.32 6.81 2.62
CA ILE A 70 13.44 6.89 1.16
C ILE A 70 13.74 5.50 0.56
N ARG A 71 14.67 4.74 1.18
CA ARG A 71 14.99 3.36 0.75
C ARG A 71 13.77 2.44 0.85
N THR A 72 13.06 2.47 1.97
CA THR A 72 11.86 1.67 2.21
C THR A 72 10.77 2.01 1.19
N LEU A 73 10.52 3.30 0.95
CA LEU A 73 9.52 3.76 -0.01
C LEU A 73 9.85 3.30 -1.44
N LEU A 74 11.10 3.41 -1.87
CA LEU A 74 11.54 2.93 -3.17
C LEU A 74 11.38 1.41 -3.31
N ILE A 75 11.79 0.63 -2.30
CA ILE A 75 11.66 -0.83 -2.31
C ILE A 75 10.18 -1.24 -2.41
N ILE A 76 9.32 -0.62 -1.63
CA ILE A 76 7.88 -0.90 -1.63
C ILE A 76 7.27 -0.56 -2.99
N PHE A 77 7.65 0.58 -3.57
CA PHE A 77 7.16 1.00 -4.88
C PHE A 77 7.56 -0.01 -5.98
N ILE A 78 8.80 -0.48 -5.97
CA ILE A 78 9.28 -1.49 -6.93
C ILE A 78 8.53 -2.81 -6.74
N ILE A 79 8.42 -3.32 -5.50
CA ILE A 79 7.67 -4.54 -5.20
C ILE A 79 6.20 -4.38 -5.61
N ASN A 80 5.63 -3.20 -5.43
CA ASN A 80 4.26 -2.88 -5.82
C ASN A 80 4.06 -3.02 -7.33
N ALA A 81 4.95 -2.42 -8.11
CA ALA A 81 4.94 -2.51 -9.56
C ALA A 81 5.13 -3.95 -10.04
N VAL A 82 6.07 -4.70 -9.47
CA VAL A 82 6.31 -6.12 -9.83
C VAL A 82 5.07 -6.98 -9.56
N ILE A 83 4.46 -6.86 -8.38
CA ILE A 83 3.22 -7.61 -8.05
C ILE A 83 2.09 -7.20 -9.00
N SER A 84 1.97 -5.91 -9.31
CA SER A 84 0.93 -5.42 -10.20
C SER A 84 1.08 -6.00 -11.61
N VAL A 85 2.30 -6.03 -12.15
CA VAL A 85 2.57 -6.60 -13.48
C VAL A 85 2.33 -8.11 -13.50
N LEU A 86 2.68 -8.84 -12.43
CA LEU A 86 2.54 -10.29 -12.40
C LEU A 86 1.07 -10.76 -12.28
N PHE A 87 0.20 -9.97 -11.64
CA PHE A 87 -1.20 -10.35 -11.36
C PHE A 87 -2.23 -9.72 -12.30
N TYR A 88 -1.96 -8.54 -12.87
CA TYR A 88 -2.87 -7.85 -13.80
C TYR A 88 -2.46 -8.01 -15.27
N PHE A 89 -1.40 -8.75 -15.57
CA PHE A 89 -1.05 -9.22 -16.92
C PHE A 89 -1.38 -10.70 -17.05
#